data_AF-A0A1H7P5H2-F1
#
_entry.id   AF-A0A1H7P5H2-F1
#
_cell.length_a   1.000
_cell.length_b   1.000
_cell.length_c   1.000
_cell.angle_alpha   90.00
_cell.angle_beta   90.00
_cell.angle_gamma   90.00
#
_symmetry.space_group_name_H-M   'P 1'
#
loop_
_entity.id
_entity.type
_entity.pdbx_description
1 polymer ?
#
loop_
_entity_poly.entity_id
_entity_poly.type
_entity_poly.pdbx_seq_one_letter_code
_entity_poly.pdbx_strand_id
1 'polypeptide(L)'
;MSTVAFIVPFVWLGWLVLTEWVPMFPLNDLTPGNHRERITAALINYPFPLLIAAGVAANQRWSLIAASVLCCLIMVGHVTSWWLPYFGVSTAAQRESYRRDYARTLKILPAEGRDVVIDVQHMVVGVLSVVMLGTTLTATLAP
;
A
#
# COMPACT_ATOMS: atom_id res chain seq x y z
N MET A 1 -21.70 -2.32 7.51
CA MET A 1 -20.50 -1.85 6.78
C MET A 1 -19.21 -2.05 7.57
N SER A 2 -19.26 -2.03 8.91
CA SER A 2 -18.11 -2.27 9.79
C SER A 2 -17.40 -3.60 9.55
N THR A 3 -18.11 -4.67 9.16
CA THR A 3 -17.50 -5.96 8.81
C THR A 3 -16.55 -5.87 7.62
N VAL A 4 -16.94 -5.17 6.55
CA VAL A 4 -16.08 -4.99 5.37
C VAL A 4 -14.89 -4.11 5.73
N ALA A 5 -15.13 -3.00 6.44
CA ALA A 5 -14.08 -2.10 6.93
C ALA A 5 -13.08 -2.81 7.88
N PHE A 6 -13.52 -3.86 8.58
CA PHE A 6 -12.68 -4.70 9.42
C PHE A 6 -11.88 -5.73 8.61
N ILE A 7 -12.48 -6.34 7.58
CA ILE A 7 -11.85 -7.41 6.79
C ILE A 7 -10.80 -6.87 5.81
N VAL A 8 -11.07 -5.74 5.14
CA VAL A 8 -10.20 -5.21 4.08
C VAL A 8 -8.75 -4.95 4.55
N PRO A 9 -8.48 -4.39 5.74
CA PRO A 9 -7.11 -4.26 6.24
C PRO A 9 -6.36 -5.59 6.33
N PHE A 10 -7.03 -6.70 6.66
CA PHE A 10 -6.39 -8.02 6.68
C PHE A 10 -6.11 -8.56 5.27
N VAL A 11 -6.98 -8.27 4.29
CA VAL A 11 -6.72 -8.59 2.88
C VAL A 11 -5.50 -7.80 2.39
N TRP A 12 -5.42 -6.52 2.74
CA TRP A 12 -4.28 -5.66 2.43
C TRP A 12 -2.98 -6.17 3.08
N LEU A 13 -3.03 -6.54 4.36
CA LEU A 13 -1.90 -7.15 5.07
C LEU A 13 -1.48 -8.48 4.44
N GLY A 14 -2.43 -9.36 4.12
CA GLY A 14 -2.16 -10.63 3.46
C GLY A 14 -1.48 -10.43 2.11
N TRP A 15 -1.90 -9.43 1.34
CA TRP A 15 -1.24 -9.06 0.10
C TRP A 15 0.22 -8.64 0.32
N LEU A 16 0.49 -7.77 1.30
CA LEU A 16 1.87 -7.38 1.63
C LEU A 16 2.72 -8.59 2.00
N VAL A 17 2.23 -9.44 2.91
CA VAL A 17 2.93 -10.65 3.35
C VAL A 17 3.25 -11.55 2.17
N LEU A 18 2.28 -11.80 1.28
CA LEU A 18 2.52 -12.60 0.09
C LEU A 18 3.62 -11.97 -0.77
N THR A 19 3.52 -10.68 -1.05
CA THR A 19 4.46 -9.98 -1.94
C THR A 19 5.88 -9.90 -1.37
N GLU A 20 6.05 -9.74 -0.07
CA GLU A 20 7.37 -9.58 0.55
C GLU A 20 8.09 -10.91 0.82
N TRP A 21 7.37 -12.01 0.97
CA TRP A 21 7.92 -13.28 1.42
C TRP A 21 7.85 -14.41 0.39
N VAL A 22 6.93 -14.35 -0.57
CA VAL A 22 6.79 -15.38 -1.60
C VAL A 22 7.45 -14.90 -2.91
N PRO A 23 8.37 -15.68 -3.51
CA PRO A 23 8.91 -15.36 -4.82
C PRO A 23 7.79 -15.35 -5.87
N MET A 24 7.43 -14.18 -6.37
CA MET A 24 6.34 -13.99 -7.33
C MET A 24 6.80 -13.27 -8.58
N PHE A 25 8.06 -13.43 -9.00
CA PHE A 25 8.54 -12.81 -10.23
C PHE A 25 7.68 -13.27 -11.44
N PRO A 26 7.24 -12.35 -12.34
CA PRO A 26 7.59 -10.93 -12.40
C PRO A 26 6.69 -10.00 -11.58
N LEU A 27 5.65 -10.47 -10.90
CA LEU A 27 4.76 -9.62 -10.10
C LEU A 27 5.49 -8.85 -9.00
N ASN A 28 6.42 -9.50 -8.29
CA ASN A 28 7.36 -8.84 -7.37
C ASN A 28 8.75 -9.50 -7.45
N ASP A 29 9.81 -8.69 -7.49
CA ASP A 29 11.19 -9.17 -7.55
C ASP A 29 11.85 -9.06 -6.17
N LEU A 30 12.10 -10.22 -5.56
CA LEU A 30 12.72 -10.32 -4.24
C LEU A 30 14.25 -10.42 -4.30
N THR A 31 14.85 -10.47 -5.49
CA THR A 31 16.30 -10.65 -5.66
C THR A 31 17.17 -9.47 -5.22
N PRO A 32 16.75 -8.19 -5.36
CA PRO A 32 17.59 -7.05 -4.98
C PRO A 32 17.75 -6.88 -3.47
N GLY A 33 16.75 -7.31 -2.68
CA GLY A 33 16.68 -7.05 -1.24
C GLY A 33 17.14 -8.23 -0.38
N ASN A 34 17.75 -7.93 0.76
CA ASN A 34 18.13 -8.93 1.77
C ASN A 34 17.02 -9.15 2.82
N HIS A 35 17.16 -10.21 3.62
CA HIS A 35 16.16 -10.56 4.64
C HIS A 35 15.93 -9.46 5.69
N ARG A 36 16.96 -8.66 6.00
CA ARG A 36 16.85 -7.56 6.97
C ARG A 36 15.98 -6.44 6.42
N GLU A 37 16.17 -6.07 5.15
CA GLU A 37 15.36 -5.05 4.48
C GLU A 37 13.88 -5.46 4.42
N ARG A 38 13.59 -6.74 4.18
CA ARG A 38 12.21 -7.27 4.22
C ARG A 38 11.59 -7.19 5.60
N ILE A 39 12.34 -7.56 6.66
CA ILE A 39 11.88 -7.38 8.04
C ILE A 39 11.62 -5.89 8.32
N THR A 40 12.52 -5.00 7.90
CA THR A 40 12.33 -3.56 8.10
C THR A 40 11.09 -3.05 7.38
N ALA A 41 10.86 -3.46 6.13
CA ALA A 41 9.64 -3.13 5.39
C ALA A 41 8.38 -3.66 6.10
N ALA A 42 8.39 -4.91 6.56
CA ALA A 42 7.28 -5.51 7.29
C ALA A 42 6.98 -4.75 8.60
N LEU A 43 8.02 -4.42 9.39
CA LEU A 43 7.86 -3.67 10.64
C LEU A 43 7.33 -2.26 10.44
N ILE A 44 7.66 -1.62 9.31
CA ILE A 44 7.14 -0.30 8.96
C ILE A 44 5.70 -0.40 8.48
N ASN A 45 5.35 -1.40 7.66
CA ASN A 45 4.06 -1.43 6.97
C ASN A 45 2.96 -2.22 7.69
N TYR A 46 3.27 -3.34 8.33
CA TYR A 46 2.27 -4.25 8.91
C TYR A 46 1.50 -3.70 10.10
N PRO A 47 2.06 -2.80 10.95
CA PRO A 47 1.29 -2.23 12.04
C PRO A 47 0.07 -1.44 11.56
N PHE A 48 0.14 -0.77 10.41
CA PHE A 48 -0.95 0.08 9.93
C PHE A 48 -2.27 -0.64 9.66
N PRO A 49 -2.34 -1.72 8.86
CA PRO A 49 -3.58 -2.46 8.66
C PRO A 49 -4.12 -3.05 9.98
N LEU A 50 -3.24 -3.47 10.89
CA LEU A 50 -3.64 -3.98 12.21
C LEU A 50 -4.28 -2.88 13.07
N LEU A 51 -3.68 -1.68 13.09
CA LEU A 51 -4.21 -0.53 13.82
C LEU A 51 -5.55 -0.06 13.23
N ILE A 52 -5.70 -0.07 11.90
CA ILE A 52 -6.96 0.26 11.23
C ILE A 52 -8.03 -0.77 11.61
N ALA A 53 -7.74 -2.07 11.50
CA ALA A 53 -8.68 -3.13 11.89
C ALA A 53 -9.08 -3.03 13.38
N ALA A 54 -8.12 -2.78 14.27
CA ALA A 54 -8.38 -2.57 15.69
C ALA A 54 -9.26 -1.34 15.95
N GLY A 55 -8.99 -0.22 15.25
CA GLY A 55 -9.79 1.01 15.38
C GLY A 55 -11.23 0.83 14.90
N VAL A 56 -11.44 0.05 13.84
CA VAL A 56 -12.77 -0.33 13.36
C VAL A 56 -13.45 -1.29 14.34
N ALA A 57 -12.74 -2.29 14.87
CA ALA A 57 -13.29 -3.27 15.81
C ALA A 57 -13.72 -2.65 17.14
N ALA A 58 -12.98 -1.67 17.65
CA ALA A 58 -13.34 -0.92 18.86
C ALA A 58 -14.67 -0.17 18.71
N ASN A 59 -15.04 0.21 17.47
CA ASN A 59 -16.29 0.87 17.09
C ASN A 59 -16.64 2.09 17.95
N GLN A 60 -15.63 2.83 18.43
CA GLN A 60 -15.80 4.11 19.10
C GLN A 60 -15.63 5.24 18.09
N ARG A 61 -16.30 6.37 18.30
CA ARG A 61 -16.23 7.50 17.35
C ARG A 61 -14.79 7.97 17.11
N TRP A 62 -14.01 8.11 18.17
CA TRP A 62 -12.62 8.54 18.09
C TRP A 62 -11.72 7.50 17.39
N SER A 63 -11.97 6.21 17.59
CA SER A 63 -11.16 5.14 16.96
C SER A 63 -11.44 5.01 15.47
N LEU A 64 -12.69 5.21 15.05
CA LEU A 64 -13.10 5.25 13.64
C LEU A 64 -12.50 6.46 12.91
N ILE A 65 -12.48 7.63 13.57
CA ILE A 65 -11.79 8.82 13.04
C ILE A 65 -10.29 8.54 12.90
N ALA A 66 -9.64 7.97 13.92
CA ALA A 66 -8.22 7.64 13.86
C ALA A 66 -7.91 6.64 12.73
N ALA A 67 -8.71 5.58 12.58
CA ALA A 67 -8.58 4.62 11.49
C ALA A 67 -8.74 5.28 10.11
N SER A 68 -9.71 6.20 9.96
CA SER A 68 -9.91 6.98 8.73
C SER A 68 -8.71 7.87 8.41
N VAL A 69 -8.14 8.55 9.41
CA VAL A 69 -6.93 9.37 9.23
C VAL A 69 -5.75 8.51 8.77
N LEU A 70 -5.54 7.33 9.37
CA LEU A 70 -4.51 6.40 8.94
C LEU A 70 -4.72 5.95 7.48
N CYS A 71 -5.96 5.62 7.08
CA CYS A 71 -6.27 5.29 5.69
C CYS A 71 -5.93 6.44 4.72
N CYS A 72 -6.24 7.69 5.11
CA CYS A 72 -5.87 8.86 4.32
C CYS A 72 -4.35 9.01 4.18
N LEU A 73 -3.61 8.83 5.26
CA LEU A 73 -2.13 8.92 5.23
C LEU A 73 -1.52 7.84 4.33
N ILE A 74 -2.03 6.61 4.39
CA ILE A 74 -1.62 5.52 3.48
C ILE A 74 -1.90 5.89 2.03
N MET A 75 -3.09 6.42 1.74
CA MET A 75 -3.45 6.83 0.38
C MET A 75 -2.54 7.94 -0.14
N VAL A 76 -2.27 8.96 0.69
CA VAL A 76 -1.34 10.04 0.35
C VAL A 76 0.05 9.47 0.09
N GLY A 77 0.56 8.60 0.96
CA GLY A 77 1.85 7.94 0.78
C GLY A 77 1.92 7.11 -0.50
N HIS A 78 0.83 6.40 -0.85
CA HIS A 78 0.75 5.62 -2.07
C HIS A 78 0.77 6.51 -3.32
N VAL A 79 -0.02 7.59 -3.33
CA VAL A 79 -0.07 8.56 -4.43
C VAL A 79 1.28 9.25 -4.62
N THR A 80 1.93 9.68 -3.54
CA THR A 80 3.23 10.36 -3.61
C THR A 80 4.38 9.43 -3.99
N SER A 81 4.28 8.14 -3.66
CA SER A 81 5.31 7.15 -3.98
C SER A 81 5.23 6.65 -5.43
N TRP A 82 4.03 6.60 -6.02
CA TRP A 82 3.81 5.90 -7.29
C TRP A 82 3.17 6.76 -8.38
N TRP A 83 2.09 7.44 -8.05
CA TRP A 83 1.34 8.21 -9.06
C TRP A 83 2.00 9.55 -9.39
N LEU A 84 2.50 10.29 -8.39
CA LEU A 84 3.24 11.53 -8.65
C LEU A 84 4.51 11.27 -9.50
N PRO A 85 5.37 10.27 -9.17
CA PRO A 85 6.51 9.93 -10.01
C PRO A 85 6.13 9.47 -11.41
N TYR A 86 5.05 8.71 -11.55
CA TYR A 86 4.52 8.34 -12.86
C TYR A 86 4.20 9.58 -13.71
N PHE A 87 3.58 10.62 -13.13
CA PHE A 87 3.30 11.87 -13.84
C PHE A 87 4.50 12.82 -13.98
N GLY A 88 5.72 12.38 -13.67
CA GLY A 88 6.96 13.14 -13.89
C GLY A 88 7.46 13.90 -12.66
N VAL A 89 6.76 13.83 -11.52
CA VAL A 89 7.19 14.46 -10.26
C VAL A 89 7.91 13.42 -9.42
N SER A 90 9.18 13.17 -9.75
CA SER A 90 10.02 12.19 -9.05
C SER A 90 11.32 12.81 -8.52
N THR A 91 11.73 12.36 -7.33
CA THR A 91 13.05 12.69 -6.76
C THR A 91 14.12 11.73 -7.28
N ALA A 92 15.40 12.12 -7.21
CA ALA A 92 16.51 11.23 -7.58
C ALA A 92 16.52 9.93 -6.75
N ALA A 93 16.20 10.02 -5.45
CA ALA A 93 16.11 8.86 -4.57
C ALA A 93 14.98 7.89 -4.98
N GLN A 94 13.82 8.42 -5.38
CA GLN A 94 12.72 7.58 -5.88
C GLN A 94 13.08 6.87 -7.18
N ARG A 95 13.74 7.56 -8.12
CA ARG A 95 14.21 6.95 -9.37
C ARG A 95 15.23 5.85 -9.12
N GLU A 96 16.13 6.05 -8.18
CA GLU A 96 17.13 5.05 -7.82
C GLU A 96 16.49 3.82 -7.18
N SER A 97 15.61 4.03 -6.20
CA SER A 97 14.81 2.96 -5.58
C SER A 97 14.02 2.18 -6.63
N TYR A 98 13.36 2.88 -7.57
CA TYR A 98 12.66 2.26 -8.69
C TYR A 98 13.57 1.38 -9.55
N ARG A 99 14.74 1.88 -9.96
CA ARG A 99 15.68 1.13 -10.80
C ARG A 99 16.19 -0.13 -10.11
N ARG A 100 16.48 -0.03 -8.81
CA ARG A 100 17.01 -1.14 -8.02
C ARG A 100 15.96 -2.22 -7.77
N ASP A 101 14.76 -1.82 -7.32
CA ASP A 101 13.80 -2.75 -6.71
C ASP A 101 12.64 -3.10 -7.65
N TYR A 102 12.24 -2.17 -8.51
CA TYR A 102 10.96 -2.26 -9.21
C TYR A 102 11.07 -2.25 -10.73
N ALA A 103 12.22 -1.92 -11.34
CA ALA A 103 12.32 -1.81 -12.80
C ALA A 103 11.99 -3.10 -13.56
N ARG A 104 12.22 -4.26 -12.93
CA ARG A 104 12.03 -5.59 -13.52
C ARG A 104 10.66 -6.22 -13.21
N THR A 105 9.84 -5.60 -12.38
CA THR A 105 8.52 -6.15 -12.03
C THR A 105 7.51 -5.95 -13.17
N LEU A 106 6.36 -6.60 -13.10
CA LEU A 106 5.32 -6.53 -14.13
C LEU A 106 4.67 -5.13 -14.17
N LYS A 107 4.71 -4.46 -15.33
CA LYS A 107 3.97 -3.20 -15.58
C LYS A 107 2.92 -3.41 -16.66
N ILE A 108 1.78 -2.76 -16.48
CA ILE A 108 0.70 -2.71 -17.48
C ILE A 108 0.46 -1.30 -18.03
N LEU A 109 1.00 -0.27 -17.36
CA LEU A 109 0.92 1.10 -17.82
C LEU A 109 2.04 1.42 -18.83
N PRO A 110 1.82 2.38 -19.75
CA PRO A 110 2.86 2.84 -20.66
C PRO A 110 4.09 3.35 -19.91
N ALA A 111 5.27 2.86 -20.32
CA ALA A 111 6.56 3.19 -19.72
C ALA A 111 7.37 4.24 -20.51
N GLU A 112 7.03 4.46 -21.78
CA GLU A 112 7.78 5.38 -22.65
C GLU A 112 7.73 6.81 -22.10
N GLY A 113 8.90 7.44 -21.95
CA GLY A 113 9.05 8.79 -21.40
C GLY A 113 8.80 8.89 -19.89
N ARG A 114 8.74 7.77 -19.15
CA ARG A 114 8.47 7.75 -17.70
C ARG A 114 9.70 7.28 -16.92
N ASP A 115 10.11 8.05 -15.92
CA ASP A 115 11.23 7.70 -15.04
C ASP A 115 10.88 6.61 -14.01
N VAL A 116 9.61 6.59 -13.57
CA VAL A 116 9.07 5.64 -12.60
C VAL A 116 7.73 5.18 -13.13
N VAL A 117 7.52 3.86 -13.15
CA VAL A 117 6.25 3.25 -13.57
C VAL A 117 5.74 2.38 -12.45
N ILE A 118 4.55 2.69 -11.95
CA ILE A 118 3.88 1.84 -10.96
C ILE A 118 3.69 0.43 -11.53
N ASP A 119 4.10 -0.57 -10.76
CA ASP A 119 3.93 -1.97 -11.13
C ASP A 119 2.57 -2.52 -10.68
N VAL A 120 2.21 -3.69 -11.18
CA VAL A 120 0.91 -4.32 -10.89
C VAL A 120 0.74 -4.58 -9.39
N GLN A 121 1.81 -4.94 -8.68
CA GLN A 121 1.74 -5.21 -7.25
C GLN A 121 1.34 -3.95 -6.46
N HIS A 122 1.92 -2.81 -6.77
CA HIS A 122 1.56 -1.54 -6.18
C HIS A 122 0.19 -1.03 -6.66
N MET A 123 -0.23 -1.33 -7.88
CA MET A 123 -1.61 -1.04 -8.31
C MET A 123 -2.65 -1.79 -7.46
N VAL A 124 -2.39 -3.05 -7.09
CA VAL A 124 -3.26 -3.81 -6.16
C VAL A 124 -3.27 -3.15 -4.78
N VAL A 125 -2.11 -2.74 -4.25
CA VAL A 125 -2.03 -1.97 -2.99
C VAL A 125 -2.88 -0.70 -3.08
N GLY A 126 -2.82 0.03 -4.20
CA GLY A 126 -3.63 1.22 -4.44
C GLY A 126 -5.13 0.94 -4.40
N VAL A 127 -5.61 -0.07 -5.12
CA VAL A 127 -7.02 -0.48 -5.13
C VAL A 127 -7.49 -0.86 -3.73
N LEU A 128 -6.74 -1.72 -3.03
CA LEU A 128 -7.08 -2.13 -1.67
C LEU A 128 -7.08 -0.92 -0.71
N SER A 129 -6.20 0.07 -0.91
CA SER A 129 -6.18 1.30 -0.12
C SER A 129 -7.41 2.17 -0.37
N VAL A 130 -7.90 2.28 -1.61
CA VAL A 130 -9.16 2.99 -1.94
C VAL A 130 -10.33 2.31 -1.26
N VAL A 131 -10.44 0.99 -1.37
CA VAL A 131 -11.53 0.21 -0.75
C VAL A 131 -11.49 0.34 0.77
N MET A 132 -10.30 0.24 1.36
CA MET A 132 -10.10 0.38 2.81
C MET A 132 -10.52 1.77 3.29
N LEU A 133 -10.10 2.83 2.60
CA LEU A 133 -10.48 4.21 2.93
C LEU A 133 -12.00 4.42 2.79
N GLY A 134 -12.60 4.01 1.67
CA GLY A 134 -14.02 4.20 1.43
C GLY A 134 -14.90 3.46 2.45
N THR A 135 -14.55 2.21 2.77
CA THR A 135 -15.31 1.40 3.74
C THR A 135 -15.15 1.92 5.17
N THR A 136 -13.94 2.35 5.56
CA THR A 136 -13.66 2.94 6.88
C THR A 136 -14.32 4.30 7.04
N LEU A 137 -14.29 5.16 6.02
CA LEU A 137 -15.02 6.43 6.00
C LEU A 137 -16.51 6.19 6.13
N THR A 138 -17.07 5.21 5.42
CA THR A 138 -18.50 4.94 5.52
C THR A 138 -18.87 4.43 6.92
N ALA A 139 -18.07 3.55 7.53
CA ALA A 139 -18.28 3.14 8.91
C ALA A 139 -18.16 4.31 9.90
N THR A 140 -17.28 5.28 9.61
CA THR A 140 -17.09 6.49 10.41
C THR A 140 -18.23 7.48 10.26
N LEU A 141 -18.84 7.60 9.08
CA LEU A 141 -19.91 8.58 8.81
C LEU A 141 -21.31 8.02 9.03
N ALA A 142 -21.45 6.69 9.16
CA ALA A 142 -22.72 6.07 9.50
C ALA A 142 -23.24 6.58 10.86
N PRO A 143 -24.56 6.80 10.99
CA PRO A 143 -25.19 7.23 12.23
C PRO A 143 -25.15 6.16 13.32
#